data_AF-A0A562ISY6-F1
#
_entry.id   AF-A0A562ISY6-F1
#
_cell.length_a   1.000
_cell.length_b   1.000
_cell.length_c   1.000
_cell.angle_alpha   90.00
_cell.angle_beta   90.00
_cell.angle_gamma   90.00
#
_symmetry.space_group_name_H-M   'P 1'
#
loop_
_entity.id
_entity.type
_entity.pdbx_description
1 polymer ?
#
loop_
_entity_poly.entity_id
_entity_poly.type
_entity_poly.pdbx_seq_one_letter_code
_entity_poly.pdbx_strand_id
1 'polypeptide(L)'
;MTGWGGWPGGQPGEPYAGPPGQSYAGPPPTGPAGAPPVVPRVAVWYPPAAVPGPPAPPTGRRRQSRPVTPPGAPPHDAPQPYALLMRTRDWAWWRPVLGLLLLVVLYVVAGAVIGGIALFTGLTVDLYMDLTDAGVLLLTNISLIVAIPIIWLCWSVAHGMRIGWSSSVLGRLRWRLFRPLGWRGLATLGAAVAVLVVIDTVTGPGGVTGPSASYGWLVLVVVLTTPLQAAAEEYAFRGYLSQAIAGWIGRPRAGALVAALVTATLFSAAHLPPDVESFLYRFAMGLSFSAVVWWTGGLEAAIVAHTVNNVVIFLLGGALGGAVSADASDDLLGWWAALLGAVGMVAYVLWVRGLSRRLHPELLSPALDLRVTSQAPSGPGWPSQGVPHHVGPPAVPQSAYGPPAYGPPAYGPAAYGPPAYGPPAYGPPGYAPPAYGPPGHAAPPPPDDRWARPTGG
;
A
#
# COMPACT_ATOMS: atom_id res chain seq x y z
N MET A 1 -25.14 -49.93 -52.84
CA MET A 1 -25.86 -48.71 -53.20
C MET A 1 -24.83 -47.61 -53.42
N THR A 2 -24.70 -47.20 -54.68
CA THR A 2 -23.90 -46.13 -55.30
C THR A 2 -24.34 -44.74 -54.81
N GLY A 3 -23.57 -43.64 -54.84
CA GLY A 3 -22.28 -43.31 -55.47
C GLY A 3 -21.66 -42.03 -54.84
N TRP A 4 -20.32 -41.86 -54.90
CA TRP A 4 -19.55 -40.99 -55.84
C TRP A 4 -19.86 -39.48 -55.68
N GLY A 5 -18.94 -38.53 -55.50
CA GLY A 5 -17.48 -38.38 -55.52
C GLY A 5 -17.17 -36.88 -55.31
N GLY A 6 -16.07 -36.48 -54.66
CA GLY A 6 -14.94 -35.81 -55.35
C GLY A 6 -14.96 -34.27 -55.34
N TRP A 7 -14.03 -33.65 -54.57
CA TRP A 7 -13.47 -32.29 -54.78
C TRP A 7 -12.69 -32.24 -56.12
N PRO A 8 -12.20 -31.09 -56.69
CA PRO A 8 -11.82 -29.81 -56.06
C PRO A 8 -12.06 -28.54 -56.92
N GLY A 9 -11.70 -27.34 -56.43
CA GLY A 9 -11.54 -26.17 -57.31
C GLY A 9 -11.51 -24.82 -56.60
N GLY A 10 -10.31 -24.27 -56.42
CA GLY A 10 -10.11 -22.88 -56.03
C GLY A 10 -10.50 -21.90 -57.15
N GLN A 11 -10.86 -20.67 -56.76
CA GLN A 11 -10.91 -19.51 -57.64
C GLN A 11 -10.49 -18.24 -56.88
N PRO A 12 -9.96 -17.24 -57.62
CA PRO A 12 -8.81 -16.44 -57.20
C PRO A 12 -9.16 -15.03 -56.72
N GLY A 13 -8.16 -14.39 -56.09
CA GLY A 13 -8.23 -13.06 -55.50
C GLY A 13 -8.56 -11.91 -56.44
N GLU A 14 -9.16 -10.88 -55.85
CA GLU A 14 -9.47 -9.60 -56.49
C GLU A 14 -8.19 -8.84 -56.88
N PRO A 15 -8.12 -8.26 -58.10
CA PRO A 15 -6.98 -7.47 -58.53
C PRO A 15 -7.04 -6.00 -58.08
N TYR A 16 -5.90 -5.54 -57.60
CA TYR A 16 -5.49 -4.16 -57.36
C TYR A 16 -5.73 -3.24 -58.58
N ALA A 17 -6.43 -2.12 -58.38
CA ALA A 17 -6.67 -1.09 -59.38
C ALA A 17 -5.50 -0.08 -59.42
N GLY A 18 -4.71 -0.13 -60.49
CA GLY A 18 -3.75 0.92 -60.84
C GLY A 18 -4.41 2.14 -61.52
N PRO A 19 -3.73 3.30 -61.61
CA PRO A 19 -4.27 4.50 -62.23
C PRO A 19 -4.43 4.34 -63.76
N PRO A 20 -5.44 4.96 -64.38
CA PRO A 20 -5.79 4.74 -65.79
C PRO A 20 -4.75 5.31 -66.76
N GLY A 21 -4.36 4.49 -67.74
CA GLY A 21 -3.52 4.87 -68.87
C GLY A 21 -4.24 5.83 -69.82
N GLN A 22 -3.54 6.86 -70.26
CA GLN A 22 -4.02 7.80 -71.27
C GLN A 22 -4.14 7.09 -72.62
N SER A 23 -5.34 7.13 -73.20
CA SER A 23 -5.66 6.61 -74.52
C SER A 23 -5.04 7.48 -75.62
N TYR A 24 -4.28 6.83 -76.50
CA TYR A 24 -3.74 7.38 -77.74
C TYR A 24 -4.88 7.74 -78.70
N ALA A 25 -5.11 9.03 -78.96
CA ALA A 25 -5.97 9.50 -80.03
C ALA A 25 -5.12 9.69 -81.30
N GLY A 26 -5.56 9.09 -82.41
CA GLY A 26 -4.85 9.10 -83.70
C GLY A 26 -4.63 10.49 -84.32
N PRO A 27 -3.92 10.58 -85.45
CA PRO A 27 -3.53 11.85 -86.05
C PRO A 27 -4.75 12.63 -86.61
N PRO A 28 -4.70 13.97 -86.63
CA PRO A 28 -5.80 14.81 -87.10
C PRO A 28 -5.94 14.79 -88.64
N PRO A 29 -7.13 15.14 -89.18
CA PRO A 29 -7.40 15.13 -90.62
C PRO A 29 -6.63 16.23 -91.35
N THR A 30 -6.06 15.91 -92.51
CA THR A 30 -5.36 16.85 -93.40
C THR A 30 -6.35 17.63 -94.27
N GLY A 31 -6.44 18.95 -94.07
CA GLY A 31 -7.04 19.87 -95.03
C GLY A 31 -6.12 20.16 -96.23
N PRO A 32 -6.63 20.77 -97.32
CA PRO A 32 -5.88 20.91 -98.56
C PRO A 32 -4.86 22.06 -98.52
N ALA A 33 -3.67 21.77 -99.05
CA ALA A 33 -2.62 22.66 -99.56
C ALA A 33 -2.04 23.76 -98.64
N GLY A 34 -0.80 23.53 -98.16
CA GLY A 34 0.26 24.53 -98.31
C GLY A 34 0.53 25.57 -97.22
N ALA A 35 0.04 25.42 -95.98
CA ALA A 35 0.41 26.30 -94.87
C ALA A 35 1.23 25.55 -93.78
N PRO A 36 2.36 26.09 -93.29
CA PRO A 36 3.04 25.51 -92.13
C PRO A 36 2.14 25.62 -90.89
N PRO A 37 1.93 24.55 -90.10
CA PRO A 37 1.12 24.61 -88.89
C PRO A 37 1.80 25.50 -87.84
N VAL A 38 1.10 26.55 -87.40
CA VAL A 38 1.46 27.34 -86.22
C VAL A 38 1.14 26.51 -84.98
N VAL A 39 2.18 25.97 -84.33
CA VAL A 39 2.03 25.27 -83.04
C VAL A 39 1.99 26.34 -81.93
N PRO A 40 0.94 26.40 -81.09
CA PRO A 40 0.97 27.25 -79.90
C PRO A 40 2.06 26.70 -78.96
N ARG A 41 3.06 27.52 -78.62
CA ARG A 41 3.99 27.20 -77.53
C ARG A 41 3.21 27.26 -76.21
N VAL A 42 2.69 26.12 -75.77
CA VAL A 42 2.30 25.95 -74.36
C VAL A 42 3.60 25.95 -73.57
N ALA A 43 3.82 26.98 -72.75
CA ALA A 43 4.90 26.99 -71.79
C ALA A 43 4.61 25.91 -70.74
N VAL A 44 5.24 24.74 -70.89
CA VAL A 44 5.24 23.71 -69.85
C VAL A 44 6.08 24.25 -68.70
N TRP A 45 5.42 24.61 -67.60
CA TRP A 45 6.08 24.96 -66.36
C TRP A 45 6.65 23.67 -65.74
N TYR A 46 7.97 23.50 -65.79
CA TYR A 46 8.66 22.48 -65.01
C TYR A 46 8.80 23.00 -63.58
N PRO A 47 8.32 22.28 -62.54
CA PRO A 47 8.70 22.62 -61.18
C PRO A 47 10.24 22.49 -61.06
N PRO A 48 10.91 23.41 -60.34
CA PRO A 48 12.33 23.27 -60.09
C PRO A 48 12.59 21.94 -59.38
N ALA A 49 13.62 21.22 -59.82
CA ALA A 49 14.04 19.96 -59.22
C ALA A 49 14.20 20.13 -57.71
N ALA A 50 13.50 19.30 -56.93
CA ALA A 50 13.61 19.32 -55.48
C ALA A 50 15.07 19.05 -55.09
N VAL A 51 15.73 20.06 -54.53
CA VAL A 51 17.03 19.91 -53.88
C VAL A 51 16.81 18.86 -52.77
N PRO A 52 17.59 17.76 -52.71
CA PRO A 52 17.51 16.83 -51.60
C PRO A 52 17.74 17.61 -50.32
N GLY A 53 16.72 17.69 -49.47
CA GLY A 53 16.88 18.26 -48.13
C GLY A 53 18.02 17.54 -47.40
N PRO A 54 18.69 18.19 -46.44
CA PRO A 54 19.70 17.53 -45.62
C PRO A 54 19.12 16.24 -45.04
N PRO A 55 19.90 15.14 -45.00
CA PRO A 55 19.41 13.88 -44.47
C PRO A 55 18.81 14.13 -43.08
N ALA A 56 17.58 13.65 -42.88
CA ALA A 56 16.93 13.72 -41.58
C ALA A 56 17.92 13.19 -40.53
N PRO A 57 18.15 13.91 -39.42
CA PRO A 57 19.04 13.43 -38.39
C PRO A 57 18.57 12.01 -38.03
N PRO A 58 19.51 11.06 -37.84
CA PRO A 58 19.12 9.70 -37.52
C PRO A 58 18.13 9.78 -36.36
N THR A 59 16.97 9.16 -36.52
CA THR A 59 16.02 8.90 -35.44
C THR A 59 16.66 7.87 -34.51
N GLY A 60 17.82 8.21 -33.96
CA GLY A 60 18.39 7.53 -32.82
C GLY A 60 17.28 7.51 -31.82
N ARG A 61 16.81 6.31 -31.45
CA ARG A 61 15.98 6.08 -30.27
C ARG A 61 16.58 6.97 -29.20
N ARG A 62 15.97 8.12 -28.91
CA ARG A 62 16.30 8.88 -27.71
C ARG A 62 16.11 7.84 -26.63
N ARG A 63 17.21 7.35 -26.04
CA ARG A 63 17.15 6.68 -24.75
C ARG A 63 16.41 7.69 -23.91
N GLN A 64 15.11 7.45 -23.69
CA GLN A 64 14.32 8.29 -22.82
C GLN A 64 15.04 8.17 -21.48
N SER A 65 15.84 9.18 -21.15
CA SER A 65 16.49 9.29 -19.86
C SER A 65 15.37 9.14 -18.85
N ARG A 66 15.42 8.06 -18.07
CA ARG A 66 14.38 7.72 -17.10
C ARG A 66 14.18 8.98 -16.24
N PRO A 67 12.99 9.61 -16.24
CA PRO A 67 12.80 10.86 -15.50
C PRO A 67 13.20 10.63 -14.04
N VAL A 68 14.22 11.35 -13.57
CA VAL A 68 14.62 11.30 -12.17
C VAL A 68 13.51 11.96 -11.37
N THR A 69 12.95 11.25 -10.39
CA THR A 69 11.91 11.82 -9.53
C THR A 69 12.51 13.00 -8.76
N PRO A 70 11.98 14.22 -8.91
CA PRO A 70 12.51 15.38 -8.17
C PRO A 70 12.46 15.14 -6.66
N PRO A 71 13.42 15.66 -5.88
CA PRO A 71 13.35 15.60 -4.42
C PRO A 71 12.00 16.12 -3.90
N GLY A 72 11.31 15.33 -3.09
CA GLY A 72 9.99 15.67 -2.53
C GLY A 72 8.80 15.41 -3.46
N ALA A 73 8.99 15.07 -4.74
CA ALA A 73 7.90 14.70 -5.63
C ALA A 73 7.33 13.31 -5.28
N PRO A 74 6.02 13.08 -5.49
CA PRO A 74 5.42 11.76 -5.29
C PRO A 74 6.05 10.73 -6.26
N PRO A 75 6.17 9.45 -5.86
CA PRO A 75 6.89 8.43 -6.63
C PRO A 75 6.08 7.83 -7.80
N HIS A 76 4.93 8.41 -8.14
CA HIS A 76 3.98 7.90 -9.15
C HIS A 76 3.66 8.92 -10.24
N ASP A 77 3.62 8.48 -11.50
CA ASP A 77 3.17 9.32 -12.63
C ASP A 77 1.65 9.53 -12.66
N ALA A 78 0.89 8.57 -12.15
CA ALA A 78 -0.57 8.63 -12.04
C ALA A 78 -1.02 8.18 -10.64
N PRO A 79 -2.14 8.72 -10.12
CA PRO A 79 -2.64 8.35 -8.79
C PRO A 79 -2.82 6.84 -8.66
N GLN A 80 -2.25 6.24 -7.61
CA GLN A 80 -2.30 4.79 -7.39
C GLN A 80 -3.18 4.45 -6.18
N PRO A 81 -3.99 3.38 -6.25
CA PRO A 81 -4.63 2.82 -5.07
C PRO A 81 -3.60 2.17 -4.14
N TYR A 82 -3.97 1.99 -2.87
CA TYR A 82 -3.08 1.44 -1.84
C TYR A 82 -2.37 0.14 -2.27
N ALA A 83 -3.11 -0.80 -2.87
CA ALA A 83 -2.57 -2.09 -3.32
C ALA A 83 -1.46 -1.98 -4.38
N LEU A 84 -1.33 -0.85 -5.07
CA LEU A 84 -0.33 -0.63 -6.12
C LEU A 84 0.68 0.47 -5.77
N LEU A 85 0.73 0.98 -4.54
CA LEU A 85 1.71 2.01 -4.15
C LEU A 85 3.16 1.54 -4.27
N MET A 86 3.40 0.23 -4.20
CA MET A 86 4.75 -0.29 -4.44
C MET A 86 5.18 -0.15 -5.92
N ARG A 87 4.24 0.00 -6.86
CA ARG A 87 4.51 0.22 -8.29
C ARG A 87 4.85 1.68 -8.58
N THR A 88 6.04 2.08 -8.17
CA THR A 88 6.66 3.38 -8.48
C THR A 88 7.05 3.50 -9.95
N ARG A 89 7.42 4.71 -10.41
CA ARG A 89 7.92 4.94 -11.79
C ARG A 89 9.08 4.04 -12.18
N ASP A 90 9.92 3.71 -11.20
CA ASP A 90 11.11 2.89 -11.39
C ASP A 90 10.91 1.42 -11.01
N TRP A 91 9.66 0.98 -10.78
CA TRP A 91 9.33 -0.37 -10.34
C TRP A 91 9.95 -1.45 -11.22
N ALA A 92 10.39 -2.53 -10.57
CA ALA A 92 10.88 -3.73 -11.20
C ALA A 92 10.37 -4.96 -10.44
N TRP A 93 10.11 -6.06 -11.15
CA TRP A 93 9.49 -7.28 -10.60
C TRP A 93 10.32 -7.94 -9.50
N TRP A 94 11.64 -7.78 -9.52
CA TRP A 94 12.58 -8.38 -8.56
C TRP A 94 12.66 -7.63 -7.23
N ARG A 95 12.29 -6.34 -7.18
CA ARG A 95 12.31 -5.55 -5.93
C ARG A 95 11.40 -6.13 -4.84
N PRO A 96 10.15 -6.53 -5.13
CA PRO A 96 9.34 -7.31 -4.20
C PRO A 96 10.04 -8.56 -3.66
N VAL A 97 10.73 -9.32 -4.53
CA VAL A 97 11.45 -10.54 -4.14
C VAL A 97 12.60 -10.21 -3.20
N LEU A 98 13.38 -9.17 -3.52
CA LEU A 98 14.46 -8.70 -2.65
C LEU A 98 13.95 -8.29 -1.27
N GLY A 99 12.84 -7.55 -1.19
CA GLY A 99 12.32 -7.13 0.11
C GLY A 99 11.61 -8.27 0.87
N LEU A 100 11.06 -9.29 0.21
CA LEU A 100 10.64 -10.53 0.89
C LEU A 100 11.84 -11.31 1.44
N LEU A 101 12.94 -11.42 0.69
CA LEU A 101 14.18 -12.02 1.17
C LEU A 101 14.73 -11.25 2.38
N LEU A 102 14.75 -9.92 2.30
CA LEU A 102 15.18 -9.06 3.40
C LEU A 102 14.28 -9.25 4.63
N LEU A 103 12.96 -9.31 4.44
CA LEU A 103 12.00 -9.56 5.51
C LEU A 103 12.30 -10.89 6.22
N VAL A 104 12.43 -11.99 5.47
CA VAL A 104 12.71 -13.32 6.01
C VAL A 104 14.03 -13.33 6.77
N VAL A 105 15.11 -12.84 6.15
CA VAL A 105 16.45 -12.85 6.77
C VAL A 105 16.48 -12.03 8.04
N LEU A 106 15.98 -10.79 8.01
CA LEU A 106 15.99 -9.93 9.19
C LEU A 106 15.08 -10.45 10.30
N TYR A 107 13.95 -11.08 9.96
CA TYR A 107 13.04 -11.66 10.96
C TYR A 107 13.65 -12.91 11.62
N VAL A 108 14.33 -13.77 10.85
CA VAL A 108 15.10 -14.91 11.40
C VAL A 108 16.22 -14.43 12.32
N VAL A 109 16.96 -13.39 11.92
CA VAL A 109 18.01 -12.79 12.76
C VAL A 109 17.41 -12.20 14.05
N ALA A 110 16.30 -11.45 13.96
CA ALA A 110 15.63 -10.90 15.13
C ALA A 110 15.15 -12.02 16.07
N GLY A 111 14.54 -13.08 15.53
CA GLY A 111 14.12 -14.25 16.31
C GLY A 111 15.29 -14.97 16.99
N ALA A 112 16.42 -15.15 16.29
CA ALA A 112 17.63 -15.74 16.87
C ALA A 112 18.21 -14.87 18.01
N VAL A 113 18.19 -13.54 17.86
CA VAL A 113 18.63 -12.61 18.91
C VAL A 113 17.69 -12.70 20.13
N ILE A 114 16.38 -12.66 19.92
CA ILE A 114 15.39 -12.75 21.00
C ILE A 114 15.53 -14.11 21.73
N GLY A 115 15.60 -15.21 20.98
CA GLY A 115 15.79 -16.55 21.53
C GLY A 115 17.13 -16.70 22.27
N GLY A 116 18.20 -16.11 21.74
CA GLY A 116 19.51 -16.07 22.40
C GLY A 116 19.49 -15.29 23.72
N ILE A 117 18.79 -14.15 23.77
CA ILE A 117 18.60 -13.37 25.01
C ILE A 117 17.77 -14.16 26.01
N ALA A 118 16.68 -14.80 25.57
CA ALA A 118 15.84 -15.63 26.44
C ALA A 118 16.64 -16.78 27.06
N LEU A 119 17.45 -17.47 26.26
CA LEU A 119 18.35 -18.53 26.73
C LEU A 119 19.40 -17.99 27.72
N PHE A 120 20.03 -16.86 27.41
CA PHE A 120 21.07 -16.26 28.26
C PHE A 120 20.54 -15.79 29.62
N THR A 121 19.31 -15.28 29.64
CA THR A 121 18.66 -14.77 30.87
C THR A 121 17.98 -15.87 31.68
N GLY A 122 17.92 -17.10 31.17
CA GLY A 122 17.17 -18.19 31.79
C GLY A 122 15.65 -18.02 31.71
N LEU A 123 15.16 -17.13 30.83
CA LEU A 123 13.74 -17.01 30.51
C LEU A 123 13.34 -18.24 29.68
N THR A 124 12.93 -19.30 30.36
CA THR A 124 12.36 -20.49 29.71
C THR A 124 10.94 -20.17 29.26
N VAL A 125 10.77 -20.03 27.95
CA VAL A 125 9.47 -19.92 27.30
C VAL A 125 8.97 -21.36 27.14
N ASP A 126 7.96 -21.76 27.91
CA ASP A 126 7.30 -23.04 27.65
C ASP A 126 6.64 -22.95 26.25
N LEU A 127 6.63 -24.01 25.46
CA LEU A 127 6.01 -23.94 24.13
C LEU A 127 4.47 -24.02 24.22
N TYR A 128 3.94 -24.28 25.42
CA TYR A 128 2.51 -24.38 25.75
C TYR A 128 2.03 -23.22 26.65
N MET A 129 2.48 -21.98 26.39
CA MET A 129 2.21 -20.87 27.32
C MET A 129 0.78 -20.35 27.28
N ASP A 130 0.29 -20.01 28.47
CA ASP A 130 -0.92 -19.23 28.68
C ASP A 130 -0.69 -17.76 28.28
N LEU A 131 -1.34 -17.30 27.21
CA LEU A 131 -1.27 -15.91 26.72
C LEU A 131 -1.96 -14.90 27.66
N THR A 132 -2.60 -15.35 28.74
CA THR A 132 -3.08 -14.48 29.81
C THR A 132 -1.97 -14.13 30.82
N ASP A 133 -0.79 -14.75 30.74
CA ASP A 133 0.39 -14.29 31.46
C ASP A 133 1.02 -13.05 30.79
N ALA A 134 1.27 -12.03 31.61
CA ALA A 134 1.76 -10.74 31.13
C ALA A 134 3.18 -10.82 30.54
N GLY A 135 4.07 -11.64 31.11
CA GLY A 135 5.44 -11.79 30.64
C GLY A 135 5.51 -12.54 29.31
N VAL A 136 4.72 -13.61 29.22
CA VAL A 136 4.51 -14.37 27.98
C VAL A 136 3.99 -13.48 26.86
N LEU A 137 2.89 -12.77 27.11
CA LEU A 137 2.28 -11.90 26.12
C LEU A 137 3.21 -10.77 25.70
N LEU A 138 3.98 -10.19 26.63
CA LEU A 138 4.95 -9.16 26.33
C LEU A 138 6.04 -9.66 25.37
N LEU A 139 6.62 -10.83 25.64
CA LEU A 139 7.65 -11.42 24.78
C LEU A 139 7.09 -11.75 23.39
N THR A 140 5.91 -12.37 23.34
CA THR A 140 5.20 -12.66 22.08
C THR A 140 4.94 -11.39 21.28
N ASN A 141 4.41 -10.34 21.91
CA ASN A 141 4.15 -9.07 21.23
C ASN A 141 5.43 -8.40 20.74
N ILE A 142 6.51 -8.35 21.55
CA ILE A 142 7.80 -7.77 21.12
C ILE A 142 8.36 -8.53 19.91
N SER A 143 8.26 -9.87 19.91
CA SER A 143 8.74 -10.71 18.82
C SER A 143 8.04 -10.39 17.49
N LEU A 144 6.77 -9.99 17.52
CA LEU A 144 6.00 -9.59 16.35
C LEU A 144 6.23 -8.12 15.99
N ILE A 145 6.30 -7.23 16.97
CA ILE A 145 6.48 -5.78 16.79
C ILE A 145 7.76 -5.46 16.00
N VAL A 146 8.81 -6.27 16.15
CA VAL A 146 10.06 -6.12 15.39
C VAL A 146 9.86 -6.17 13.87
N ALA A 147 8.75 -6.73 13.38
CA ALA A 147 8.42 -6.70 11.96
C ALA A 147 8.22 -5.28 11.42
N ILE A 148 7.77 -4.31 12.24
CA ILE A 148 7.55 -2.92 11.79
C ILE A 148 8.84 -2.29 11.24
N PRO A 149 9.95 -2.19 12.01
CA PRO A 149 11.19 -1.62 11.48
C PRO A 149 11.78 -2.46 10.34
N ILE A 150 11.60 -3.79 10.35
CA ILE A 150 12.05 -4.64 9.24
C ILE A 150 11.31 -4.28 7.94
N ILE A 151 9.99 -4.10 8.00
CA ILE A 151 9.18 -3.71 6.85
C ILE A 151 9.57 -2.30 6.37
N TRP A 152 9.86 -1.38 7.27
CA TRP A 152 10.40 -0.07 6.91
C TRP A 152 11.74 -0.17 6.17
N LEU A 153 12.60 -1.11 6.56
CA LEU A 153 13.83 -1.43 5.82
C LEU A 153 13.51 -2.01 4.43
N CYS A 154 12.51 -2.88 4.29
CA CYS A 154 12.08 -3.37 2.96
C CYS A 154 11.63 -2.22 2.04
N TRP A 155 10.83 -1.28 2.55
CA TRP A 155 10.38 -0.11 1.79
C TRP A 155 11.54 0.83 1.40
N SER A 156 12.44 1.11 2.33
CA SER A 156 13.56 2.03 2.08
C SER A 156 14.65 1.41 1.22
N VAL A 157 15.06 0.17 1.49
CA VAL A 157 16.18 -0.50 0.82
C VAL A 157 15.77 -1.14 -0.50
N ALA A 158 14.74 -1.99 -0.51
CA ALA A 158 14.37 -2.72 -1.73
C ALA A 158 13.58 -1.83 -2.72
N HIS A 159 12.83 -0.85 -2.22
CA HIS A 159 11.98 0.00 -3.05
C HIS A 159 12.45 1.45 -3.19
N GLY A 160 13.42 1.91 -2.39
CA GLY A 160 13.88 3.31 -2.44
C GLY A 160 12.81 4.31 -2.00
N MET A 161 11.86 3.89 -1.17
CA MET A 161 10.71 4.68 -0.76
C MET A 161 10.80 5.08 0.71
N ARG A 162 10.32 6.28 1.06
CA ARG A 162 10.16 6.66 2.47
C ARG A 162 9.27 5.66 3.20
N ILE A 163 9.63 5.36 4.45
CA ILE A 163 8.97 4.35 5.28
C ILE A 163 7.46 4.57 5.41
N GLY A 164 7.00 5.82 5.40
CA GLY A 164 5.59 6.15 5.54
C GLY A 164 4.70 5.62 4.42
N TRP A 165 5.23 5.36 3.22
CA TRP A 165 4.47 4.76 2.11
C TRP A 165 3.97 3.34 2.41
N SER A 166 4.51 2.71 3.46
CA SER A 166 4.00 1.45 3.99
C SER A 166 2.63 1.57 4.67
N SER A 167 2.18 2.76 5.06
CA SER A 167 1.00 2.94 5.93
C SER A 167 -0.30 3.25 5.19
N SER A 168 -0.26 4.12 4.19
CA SER A 168 -1.44 4.58 3.44
C SER A 168 -1.07 5.25 2.11
N VAL A 169 -2.08 5.58 1.29
CA VAL A 169 -1.90 6.35 0.04
C VAL A 169 -1.30 7.75 0.23
N LEU A 170 -1.30 8.30 1.45
CA LEU A 170 -0.63 9.57 1.76
C LEU A 170 0.79 9.39 2.31
N GLY A 171 1.21 8.14 2.49
CA GLY A 171 2.47 7.77 3.10
C GLY A 171 2.58 8.18 4.58
N ARG A 172 1.47 8.10 5.32
CA ARG A 172 1.39 8.33 6.78
C ARG A 172 0.11 7.73 7.36
N LEU A 173 0.12 7.40 8.64
CA LEU A 173 -1.12 7.06 9.37
C LEU A 173 -2.01 8.30 9.51
N ARG A 174 -3.29 8.15 9.15
CA ARG A 174 -4.30 9.20 9.27
C ARG A 174 -5.00 9.09 10.62
N TRP A 175 -4.38 9.65 11.66
CA TRP A 175 -4.86 9.61 13.05
C TRP A 175 -6.33 10.01 13.23
N ARG A 176 -6.85 10.91 12.39
CA ARG A 176 -8.26 11.30 12.36
C ARG A 176 -9.24 10.13 12.19
N LEU A 177 -8.79 9.02 11.60
CA LEU A 177 -9.60 7.82 11.36
C LEU A 177 -9.68 6.89 12.57
N PHE A 178 -8.69 6.91 13.48
CA PHE A 178 -8.59 5.92 14.56
C PHE A 178 -9.76 5.99 15.54
N ARG A 179 -10.12 7.19 16.02
CA ARG A 179 -11.24 7.36 16.95
C ARG A 179 -12.59 6.88 16.37
N PRO A 180 -13.03 7.33 15.18
CA PRO A 180 -14.30 6.85 14.63
C PRO A 180 -14.28 5.37 14.25
N LEU A 181 -13.15 4.83 13.79
CA LEU A 181 -13.03 3.40 13.49
C LEU A 181 -13.00 2.55 14.76
N GLY A 182 -12.37 3.04 15.83
CA GLY A 182 -12.20 2.34 17.10
C GLY A 182 -13.52 2.03 17.78
N TRP A 183 -14.38 3.05 17.96
CA TRP A 183 -15.71 2.84 18.52
C TRP A 183 -16.55 1.84 17.70
N ARG A 184 -16.44 1.90 16.37
CA ARG A 184 -17.18 0.97 15.49
C ARG A 184 -16.62 -0.44 15.58
N GLY A 185 -15.30 -0.57 15.65
CA GLY A 185 -14.63 -1.84 15.90
C GLY A 185 -15.16 -2.46 17.19
N LEU A 186 -15.16 -1.70 18.29
CA LEU A 186 -15.69 -2.13 19.58
C LEU A 186 -17.17 -2.51 19.50
N ALA A 187 -18.01 -1.68 18.87
CA ALA A 187 -19.45 -1.90 18.78
C ALA A 187 -19.87 -3.06 17.84
N THR A 188 -18.96 -3.58 17.01
CA THR A 188 -19.25 -4.67 16.07
C THR A 188 -18.39 -5.89 16.37
N LEU A 189 -17.18 -5.95 15.80
CA LEU A 189 -16.25 -7.05 15.99
C LEU A 189 -15.90 -7.25 17.48
N GLY A 190 -15.63 -6.17 18.21
CA GLY A 190 -15.33 -6.25 19.65
C GLY A 190 -16.48 -6.81 20.47
N ALA A 191 -17.72 -6.40 20.19
CA ALA A 191 -18.90 -6.94 20.86
C ALA A 191 -19.11 -8.43 20.53
N ALA A 192 -18.96 -8.82 19.26
CA ALA A 192 -19.04 -10.22 18.87
C ALA A 192 -17.97 -11.06 19.59
N VAL A 193 -16.71 -10.62 19.55
CA VAL A 193 -15.59 -11.29 20.23
C VAL A 193 -15.78 -11.33 21.74
N ALA A 194 -16.31 -10.28 22.36
CA ALA A 194 -16.61 -10.28 23.79
C ALA A 194 -17.64 -11.34 24.15
N VAL A 195 -18.71 -11.47 23.36
CA VAL A 195 -19.71 -12.53 23.55
C VAL A 195 -19.09 -13.90 23.37
N LEU A 196 -18.21 -14.08 22.37
CA LEU A 196 -17.50 -15.35 22.15
C LEU A 196 -16.64 -15.73 23.36
N VAL A 197 -15.82 -14.81 23.87
CA VAL A 197 -14.96 -15.07 25.04
C VAL A 197 -15.81 -15.40 26.27
N VAL A 198 -16.92 -14.70 26.48
CA VAL A 198 -17.83 -14.98 27.61
C VAL A 198 -18.48 -16.36 27.47
N ILE A 199 -18.99 -16.71 26.29
CA ILE A 199 -19.58 -18.03 26.04
C ILE A 199 -18.55 -19.11 26.30
N ASP A 200 -17.39 -19.01 25.64
CA ASP A 200 -16.28 -19.95 25.77
C ASP A 200 -15.89 -20.18 27.23
N THR A 201 -15.70 -19.10 28.00
CA THR A 201 -15.31 -19.21 29.42
C THR A 201 -16.43 -19.80 30.29
N VAL A 202 -17.70 -19.49 30.02
CA VAL A 202 -18.84 -19.97 30.84
C VAL A 202 -19.21 -21.41 30.52
N THR A 203 -19.09 -21.83 29.25
CA THR A 203 -19.42 -23.19 28.82
C THR A 203 -18.22 -24.14 28.85
N GLY A 204 -17.00 -23.59 28.89
CA GLY A 204 -15.76 -24.36 28.91
C GLY A 204 -15.53 -25.09 30.23
N PRO A 205 -14.71 -26.14 30.23
CA PRO A 205 -14.47 -27.00 31.40
C PRO A 205 -13.81 -26.27 32.58
N GLY A 206 -13.11 -25.16 32.33
CA GLY A 206 -12.46 -24.34 33.35
C GLY A 206 -13.39 -23.38 34.09
N GLY A 207 -14.54 -23.02 33.52
CA GLY A 207 -15.46 -22.03 34.06
C GLY A 207 -14.83 -20.64 34.29
N VAL A 208 -15.54 -19.78 35.03
CA VAL A 208 -15.05 -18.45 35.42
C VAL A 208 -14.28 -18.55 36.73
N THR A 209 -12.97 -18.30 36.68
CA THR A 209 -12.08 -18.35 37.87
C THR A 209 -11.71 -16.95 38.37
N GLY A 210 -11.88 -15.92 37.53
CA GLY A 210 -11.55 -14.53 37.85
C GLY A 210 -10.10 -14.14 37.52
N PRO A 211 -9.74 -12.86 37.71
CA PRO A 211 -8.44 -12.36 37.27
C PRO A 211 -7.29 -12.92 38.11
N SER A 212 -6.18 -13.23 37.45
CA SER A 212 -4.93 -13.60 38.11
C SER A 212 -4.32 -12.42 38.87
N ALA A 213 -3.38 -12.71 39.78
CA ALA A 213 -2.63 -11.68 40.49
C ALA A 213 -1.82 -10.75 39.56
N SER A 214 -1.48 -11.22 38.34
CA SER A 214 -0.75 -10.45 37.33
C SER A 214 -1.66 -9.67 36.38
N TYR A 215 -2.99 -9.69 36.55
CA TYR A 215 -3.93 -9.05 35.62
C TYR A 215 -3.66 -7.55 35.41
N GLY A 216 -3.25 -6.81 36.46
CA GLY A 216 -2.86 -5.40 36.31
C GLY A 216 -1.67 -5.20 35.34
N TRP A 217 -0.69 -6.11 35.38
CA TRP A 217 0.42 -6.12 34.43
C TRP A 217 -0.04 -6.55 33.04
N LEU A 218 -0.95 -7.53 32.95
CA LEU A 218 -1.54 -7.94 31.68
C LEU A 218 -2.23 -6.75 30.99
N VAL A 219 -3.05 -6.00 31.72
CA VAL A 219 -3.72 -4.80 31.20
C VAL A 219 -2.71 -3.80 30.63
N LEU A 220 -1.60 -3.55 31.36
CA LEU A 220 -0.54 -2.65 30.90
C LEU A 220 0.11 -3.16 29.60
N VAL A 221 0.48 -4.46 29.57
CA VAL A 221 1.06 -5.09 28.39
C VAL A 221 0.11 -5.02 27.21
N VAL A 222 -1.15 -5.38 27.38
CA VAL A 222 -2.17 -5.37 26.32
C VAL A 222 -2.35 -3.97 25.76
N VAL A 223 -2.53 -2.95 26.60
CA VAL A 223 -2.79 -1.57 26.14
C VAL A 223 -1.57 -0.98 25.42
N LEU A 224 -0.35 -1.30 25.86
CA LEU A 224 0.87 -0.71 25.31
C LEU A 224 1.41 -1.45 24.08
N THR A 225 1.25 -2.77 24.00
CA THR A 225 1.95 -3.61 23.01
C THR A 225 1.03 -4.28 22.01
N THR A 226 -0.19 -4.68 22.38
CA THR A 226 -1.12 -5.34 21.44
C THR A 226 -1.49 -4.46 20.23
N PRO A 227 -1.72 -3.14 20.36
CA PRO A 227 -1.94 -2.28 19.18
C PRO A 227 -0.74 -2.25 18.22
N LEU A 228 0.48 -2.33 18.76
CA LEU A 228 1.71 -2.37 17.96
C LEU A 228 1.91 -3.74 17.31
N GLN A 229 1.61 -4.83 18.02
CA GLN A 229 1.61 -6.20 17.48
C GLN A 229 0.60 -6.33 16.34
N ALA A 230 -0.64 -5.90 16.55
CA ALA A 230 -1.66 -5.86 15.52
C ALA A 230 -1.21 -5.02 14.31
N ALA A 231 -0.59 -3.86 14.55
CA ALA A 231 -0.02 -3.05 13.48
C ALA A 231 1.07 -3.80 12.71
N ALA A 232 1.98 -4.49 13.38
CA ALA A 232 3.07 -5.23 12.77
C ALA A 232 2.55 -6.31 11.81
N GLU A 233 1.56 -7.08 12.23
CA GLU A 233 0.93 -8.08 11.38
C GLU A 233 0.20 -7.46 10.19
N GLU A 234 -0.53 -6.35 10.40
CA GLU A 234 -1.18 -5.65 9.28
C GLU A 234 -0.17 -5.04 8.30
N TYR A 235 0.96 -4.51 8.78
CA TYR A 235 2.06 -4.08 7.91
C TYR A 235 2.64 -5.25 7.11
N ALA A 236 2.75 -6.44 7.69
CA ALA A 236 3.29 -7.61 7.01
C ALA A 236 2.31 -8.14 5.95
N PHE A 237 1.08 -8.49 6.36
CA PHE A 237 0.10 -9.16 5.52
C PHE A 237 -0.62 -8.19 4.58
N ARG A 238 -1.23 -7.11 5.12
CA ARG A 238 -2.07 -6.18 4.34
C ARG A 238 -1.24 -5.05 3.73
N GLY A 239 -0.06 -4.78 4.26
CA GLY A 239 0.93 -3.85 3.72
C GLY A 239 1.83 -4.51 2.68
N TYR A 240 2.98 -5.02 3.13
CA TYR A 240 4.07 -5.43 2.27
C TYR A 240 3.68 -6.59 1.35
N LEU A 241 3.18 -7.71 1.90
CA LEU A 241 2.87 -8.91 1.12
C LEU A 241 1.72 -8.67 0.13
N SER A 242 0.66 -8.00 0.56
CA SER A 242 -0.46 -7.64 -0.32
C SER A 242 -0.02 -6.76 -1.48
N GLN A 243 0.82 -5.75 -1.23
CA GLN A 243 1.33 -4.87 -2.29
C GLN A 243 2.36 -5.55 -3.20
N ALA A 244 3.14 -6.51 -2.69
CA ALA A 244 4.00 -7.34 -3.52
C ALA A 244 3.18 -8.16 -4.52
N ILE A 245 2.15 -8.88 -4.02
CA ILE A 245 1.26 -9.72 -4.82
C ILE A 245 0.48 -8.88 -5.84
N ALA A 246 -0.20 -7.83 -5.39
CA ALA A 246 -0.95 -6.94 -6.27
C ALA A 246 -0.01 -6.23 -7.26
N GLY A 247 1.21 -5.92 -6.83
CA GLY A 247 2.28 -5.36 -7.65
C GLY A 247 2.65 -6.25 -8.82
N TRP A 248 2.84 -7.56 -8.62
CA TRP A 248 3.11 -8.50 -9.71
C TRP A 248 1.94 -8.65 -10.68
N ILE A 249 0.71 -8.60 -10.17
CA ILE A 249 -0.50 -8.70 -11.00
C ILE A 249 -0.71 -7.43 -11.83
N GLY A 250 -0.35 -6.26 -11.29
CA GLY A 250 -0.38 -4.96 -11.97
C GLY A 250 -1.76 -4.39 -12.28
N ARG A 251 -2.84 -5.16 -12.09
CA ARG A 251 -4.24 -4.71 -12.26
C ARG A 251 -4.86 -4.38 -10.90
N PRO A 252 -5.42 -3.18 -10.67
CA PRO A 252 -5.87 -2.75 -9.34
C PRO A 252 -6.83 -3.71 -8.64
N ARG A 253 -7.93 -4.08 -9.30
CA ARG A 253 -8.99 -4.91 -8.70
C ARG A 253 -8.57 -6.38 -8.58
N ALA A 254 -8.03 -6.95 -9.66
CA ALA A 254 -7.57 -8.34 -9.66
C ALA A 254 -6.39 -8.54 -8.69
N GLY A 255 -5.46 -7.57 -8.65
CA GLY A 255 -4.32 -7.57 -7.73
C GLY A 255 -4.77 -7.53 -6.28
N ALA A 256 -5.68 -6.63 -5.91
CA ALA A 256 -6.22 -6.56 -4.57
C ALA A 256 -7.01 -7.83 -4.17
N LEU A 257 -7.78 -8.42 -5.10
CA LEU A 257 -8.52 -9.66 -4.84
C LEU A 257 -7.58 -10.84 -4.57
N VAL A 258 -6.59 -11.06 -5.44
CA VAL A 258 -5.64 -12.17 -5.27
C VAL A 258 -4.78 -11.95 -4.04
N ALA A 259 -4.32 -10.72 -3.79
CA ALA A 259 -3.62 -10.37 -2.55
C ALA A 259 -4.47 -10.73 -1.34
N ALA A 260 -5.72 -10.28 -1.27
CA ALA A 260 -6.62 -10.56 -0.15
C ALA A 260 -6.78 -12.07 0.10
N LEU A 261 -7.04 -12.86 -0.95
CA LEU A 261 -7.18 -14.31 -0.84
C LEU A 261 -5.90 -14.97 -0.32
N VAL A 262 -4.76 -14.69 -0.94
CA VAL A 262 -3.47 -15.30 -0.58
C VAL A 262 -3.05 -14.90 0.82
N THR A 263 -3.13 -13.62 1.17
CA THR A 263 -2.72 -13.16 2.50
C THR A 263 -3.68 -13.60 3.59
N ALA A 264 -4.97 -13.74 3.31
CA ALA A 264 -5.93 -14.31 4.25
C ALA A 264 -5.64 -15.79 4.54
N THR A 265 -5.33 -16.57 3.49
CA THR A 265 -4.95 -17.97 3.64
C THR A 265 -3.66 -18.11 4.45
N LEU A 266 -2.63 -17.34 4.13
CA LEU A 266 -1.35 -17.37 4.84
C LEU A 266 -1.50 -16.90 6.30
N PHE A 267 -2.30 -15.85 6.53
CA PHE A 267 -2.59 -15.36 7.87
C PHE A 267 -3.27 -16.45 8.72
N SER A 268 -4.31 -17.10 8.18
CA SER A 268 -4.99 -18.19 8.87
C SER A 268 -4.04 -19.36 9.16
N ALA A 269 -3.28 -19.81 8.15
CA ALA A 269 -2.33 -20.91 8.31
C ALA A 269 -1.21 -20.61 9.33
N ALA A 270 -0.73 -19.36 9.40
CA ALA A 270 0.30 -18.95 10.36
C ALA A 270 -0.14 -19.05 11.82
N HIS A 271 -1.45 -19.10 12.09
CA HIS A 271 -2.00 -19.31 13.43
C HIS A 271 -2.17 -20.79 13.79
N LEU A 272 -1.75 -21.71 12.91
CA LEU A 272 -1.81 -23.16 13.12
C LEU A 272 -3.17 -23.65 13.69
N PRO A 273 -4.29 -23.34 13.02
CA PRO A 273 -5.61 -23.68 13.54
C PRO A 273 -5.77 -25.20 13.66
N PRO A 274 -6.32 -25.69 14.79
CA PRO A 274 -6.49 -27.14 15.01
C PRO A 274 -7.61 -27.74 14.16
N ASP A 275 -8.57 -26.91 13.73
CA ASP A 275 -9.77 -27.31 13.02
C ASP A 275 -10.10 -26.38 11.82
N VAL A 276 -11.02 -26.85 10.95
CA VAL A 276 -11.40 -26.14 9.72
C VAL A 276 -12.14 -24.84 10.00
N GLU A 277 -12.92 -24.78 11.07
CA GLU A 277 -13.75 -23.62 11.40
C GLU A 277 -12.88 -22.47 11.93
N SER A 278 -11.93 -22.75 12.83
CA SER A 278 -10.83 -21.89 13.24
C SER A 278 -10.05 -21.33 12.05
N PHE A 279 -9.79 -22.17 11.03
CA PHE A 279 -9.16 -21.74 9.80
C PHE A 279 -10.04 -20.77 9.01
N LEU A 280 -11.32 -21.11 8.82
CA LEU A 280 -12.28 -20.29 8.08
C LEU A 280 -12.57 -18.95 8.77
N TYR A 281 -12.65 -18.94 10.10
CA TYR A 281 -12.81 -17.74 10.91
C TYR A 281 -11.65 -16.75 10.69
N ARG A 282 -10.41 -17.22 10.83
CA ARG A 282 -9.21 -16.38 10.61
C ARG A 282 -9.03 -16.00 9.15
N PHE A 283 -9.43 -16.86 8.21
CA PHE A 283 -9.47 -16.53 6.78
C PHE A 283 -10.49 -15.42 6.50
N ALA A 284 -11.69 -15.49 7.06
CA ALA A 284 -12.71 -14.44 6.94
C ALA A 284 -12.26 -13.12 7.58
N MET A 285 -11.52 -13.16 8.69
CA MET A 285 -10.86 -12.00 9.28
C MET A 285 -9.81 -11.41 8.32
N GLY A 286 -8.99 -12.28 7.73
CA GLY A 286 -8.16 -12.08 6.55
C GLY A 286 -8.75 -11.15 5.49
N LEU A 287 -9.88 -11.61 4.93
CA LEU A 287 -10.61 -10.94 3.87
C LEU A 287 -11.26 -9.63 4.34
N SER A 288 -11.82 -9.62 5.56
CA SER A 288 -12.46 -8.46 6.15
C SER A 288 -11.48 -7.29 6.32
N PHE A 289 -10.27 -7.57 6.81
CA PHE A 289 -9.22 -6.56 6.97
C PHE A 289 -8.72 -6.06 5.61
N SER A 290 -8.55 -6.95 4.64
CA SER A 290 -8.21 -6.57 3.26
C SER A 290 -9.28 -5.69 2.62
N ALA A 291 -10.56 -5.96 2.89
CA ALA A 291 -11.68 -5.17 2.40
C ALA A 291 -11.67 -3.75 2.99
N VAL A 292 -11.47 -3.58 4.30
CA VAL A 292 -11.42 -2.23 4.89
C VAL A 292 -10.19 -1.44 4.45
N VAL A 293 -9.05 -2.09 4.18
CA VAL A 293 -7.88 -1.44 3.56
C VAL A 293 -8.23 -0.91 2.17
N TRP A 294 -8.96 -1.70 1.36
CA TRP A 294 -9.44 -1.26 0.06
C TRP A 294 -10.38 -0.05 0.15
N TRP A 295 -11.30 -0.04 1.12
CA TRP A 295 -12.28 1.04 1.28
C TRP A 295 -11.75 2.30 1.99
N THR A 296 -10.56 2.24 2.57
CA THR A 296 -9.96 3.36 3.29
C THR A 296 -8.65 3.85 2.69
N GLY A 297 -7.99 3.09 1.81
CA GLY A 297 -6.73 3.51 1.17
C GLY A 297 -5.52 3.46 2.12
N GLY A 298 -5.57 2.64 3.17
CA GLY A 298 -4.47 2.47 4.10
C GLY A 298 -4.77 1.44 5.18
N LEU A 299 -3.78 1.18 6.04
CA LEU A 299 -3.86 0.12 7.05
C LEU A 299 -4.73 0.48 8.26
N GLU A 300 -5.13 1.74 8.44
CA GLU A 300 -5.70 2.24 9.70
C GLU A 300 -6.93 1.44 10.17
N ALA A 301 -7.84 1.09 9.26
CA ALA A 301 -9.04 0.32 9.62
C ALA A 301 -8.74 -1.14 9.97
N ALA A 302 -7.80 -1.78 9.27
CA ALA A 302 -7.38 -3.14 9.61
C ALA A 302 -6.65 -3.16 10.95
N ILE A 303 -5.73 -2.22 11.18
CA ILE A 303 -5.00 -2.09 12.46
C ILE A 303 -5.98 -1.93 13.61
N VAL A 304 -6.97 -1.04 13.46
CA VAL A 304 -7.98 -0.81 14.50
C VAL A 304 -8.82 -2.06 14.75
N ALA A 305 -9.31 -2.73 13.71
CA ALA A 305 -10.14 -3.93 13.88
C ALA A 305 -9.37 -5.06 14.55
N HIS A 306 -8.12 -5.29 14.13
CA HIS A 306 -7.24 -6.29 14.71
C HIS A 306 -6.88 -5.93 16.16
N THR A 307 -6.54 -4.67 16.43
CA THR A 307 -6.29 -4.20 17.81
C THR A 307 -7.50 -4.44 18.70
N VAL A 308 -8.71 -4.09 18.25
CA VAL A 308 -9.94 -4.33 19.02
C VAL A 308 -10.14 -5.81 19.28
N ASN A 309 -9.98 -6.66 18.26
CA ASN A 309 -10.10 -8.11 18.41
C ASN A 309 -9.19 -8.63 19.53
N ASN A 310 -7.89 -8.33 19.45
CA ASN A 310 -6.92 -8.89 20.37
C ASN A 310 -7.00 -8.27 21.77
N VAL A 311 -7.24 -6.96 21.86
CA VAL A 311 -7.40 -6.28 23.16
C VAL A 311 -8.63 -6.84 23.89
N VAL A 312 -9.75 -7.04 23.20
CA VAL A 312 -10.94 -7.62 23.83
C VAL A 312 -10.68 -9.05 24.27
N ILE A 313 -10.04 -9.89 23.42
CA ILE A 313 -9.69 -11.27 23.78
C ILE A 313 -8.82 -11.31 25.04
N PHE A 314 -7.70 -10.58 25.05
CA PHE A 314 -6.75 -10.67 26.16
C PHE A 314 -7.28 -10.05 27.46
N LEU A 315 -7.96 -8.90 27.39
CA LEU A 315 -8.52 -8.28 28.60
C LEU A 315 -9.66 -9.11 29.20
N LEU A 316 -10.57 -9.62 28.38
CA LEU A 316 -11.68 -10.44 28.89
C LEU A 316 -11.22 -11.83 29.32
N GLY A 317 -10.36 -12.50 28.54
CA GLY A 317 -9.80 -13.80 28.91
C GLY A 317 -9.05 -13.70 30.24
N GLY A 318 -8.18 -12.70 30.38
CA GLY A 318 -7.47 -12.43 31.63
C GLY A 318 -8.39 -12.02 32.80
N ALA A 319 -9.49 -11.30 32.54
CA ALA A 319 -10.42 -10.87 33.59
C ALA A 319 -11.31 -12.02 34.09
N LEU A 320 -11.71 -12.93 33.20
CA LEU A 320 -12.57 -14.07 33.54
C LEU A 320 -11.75 -15.28 34.04
N GLY A 321 -10.43 -15.26 33.87
CA GLY A 321 -9.53 -16.31 34.31
C GLY A 321 -9.59 -17.57 33.43
N GLY A 322 -10.07 -17.42 32.20
CA GLY A 322 -10.00 -18.48 31.20
C GLY A 322 -8.60 -18.49 30.60
N ALA A 323 -7.86 -19.59 30.80
CA ALA A 323 -6.70 -19.85 29.96
C ALA A 323 -7.22 -19.92 28.52
N VAL A 324 -6.81 -18.99 27.67
CA VAL A 324 -7.17 -19.01 26.24
C VAL A 324 -6.38 -20.16 25.61
N SER A 325 -6.88 -21.37 25.80
CA SER A 325 -6.27 -22.63 25.42
C SER A 325 -6.98 -23.14 24.17
N ALA A 326 -6.22 -23.62 23.19
CA ALA A 326 -6.74 -24.02 21.88
C ALA A 326 -7.56 -25.32 21.87
N ASP A 327 -7.84 -25.91 23.04
CA ASP A 327 -8.37 -27.26 23.15
C ASP A 327 -9.76 -27.32 23.81
N ALA A 328 -10.65 -28.00 23.10
CA ALA A 328 -12.00 -28.46 23.42
C ALA A 328 -13.15 -27.45 23.27
N SER A 329 -13.73 -27.42 22.06
CA SER A 329 -15.15 -27.13 21.89
C SER A 329 -15.84 -28.25 21.11
N ASP A 330 -17.04 -28.61 21.55
CA ASP A 330 -18.00 -29.45 20.83
C ASP A 330 -18.24 -28.87 19.41
N ASP A 331 -18.20 -29.68 18.35
CA ASP A 331 -18.17 -29.22 16.94
C ASP A 331 -19.25 -28.16 16.63
N LEU A 332 -20.42 -28.27 17.25
CA LEU A 332 -21.55 -27.36 17.02
C LEU A 332 -21.35 -25.96 17.63
N LEU A 333 -20.77 -25.86 18.82
CA LEU A 333 -20.52 -24.58 19.50
C LEU A 333 -19.49 -23.75 18.73
N GLY A 334 -18.48 -24.41 18.18
CA GLY A 334 -17.51 -23.80 17.29
C GLY A 334 -18.19 -23.11 16.11
N TRP A 335 -18.94 -23.84 15.26
CA TRP A 335 -19.52 -23.22 14.06
C TRP A 335 -20.39 -21.98 14.34
N TRP A 336 -21.12 -21.97 15.47
CA TRP A 336 -21.85 -20.78 15.92
C TRP A 336 -20.94 -19.64 16.36
N ALA A 337 -19.82 -19.96 17.02
CA ALA A 337 -18.78 -19.01 17.36
C ALA A 337 -18.17 -18.34 16.11
N ALA A 338 -17.75 -19.13 15.12
CA ALA A 338 -17.27 -18.60 13.85
C ALA A 338 -18.33 -17.76 13.13
N LEU A 339 -19.60 -18.18 13.13
CA LEU A 339 -20.69 -17.42 12.51
C LEU A 339 -20.90 -16.07 13.20
N LEU A 340 -21.00 -16.04 14.53
CA LEU A 340 -21.20 -14.81 15.29
C LEU A 340 -20.04 -13.83 15.07
N GLY A 341 -18.81 -14.33 15.11
CA GLY A 341 -17.65 -13.53 14.82
C GLY A 341 -17.61 -13.02 13.37
N ALA A 342 -18.02 -13.84 12.39
CA ALA A 342 -18.17 -13.41 11.00
C ALA A 342 -19.23 -12.31 10.84
N VAL A 343 -20.36 -12.38 11.58
CA VAL A 343 -21.36 -11.30 11.61
C VAL A 343 -20.73 -10.00 12.14
N GLY A 344 -19.96 -10.06 13.23
CA GLY A 344 -19.23 -8.91 13.76
C GLY A 344 -18.26 -8.29 12.75
N MET A 345 -17.50 -9.12 12.02
CA MET A 345 -16.60 -8.67 10.96
C MET A 345 -17.35 -8.02 9.78
N VAL A 346 -18.42 -8.66 9.29
CA VAL A 346 -19.24 -8.14 8.20
C VAL A 346 -19.87 -6.81 8.60
N ALA A 347 -20.41 -6.72 9.82
CA ALA A 347 -20.96 -5.48 10.37
C ALA A 347 -19.91 -4.37 10.40
N TYR A 348 -18.68 -4.66 10.84
CA TYR A 348 -17.57 -3.72 10.79
C TYR A 348 -17.28 -3.25 9.35
N VAL A 349 -17.11 -4.18 8.40
CA VAL A 349 -16.82 -3.86 6.99
C VAL A 349 -17.92 -3.00 6.38
N LEU A 350 -19.18 -3.36 6.56
CA LEU A 350 -20.32 -2.61 6.02
C LEU A 350 -20.41 -1.22 6.64
N TRP A 351 -20.15 -1.09 7.94
CA TRP A 351 -20.18 0.21 8.61
C TRP A 351 -19.03 1.10 8.15
N VAL A 352 -17.82 0.57 8.03
CA VAL A 352 -16.66 1.30 7.47
C VAL A 352 -16.96 1.72 6.03
N ARG A 353 -17.50 0.83 5.19
CA ARG A 353 -17.87 1.15 3.80
C ARG A 353 -18.91 2.27 3.72
N GLY A 354 -19.95 2.24 4.56
CA GLY A 354 -20.94 3.30 4.66
C GLY A 354 -20.35 4.61 5.14
N LEU A 355 -19.42 4.54 6.10
CA LEU A 355 -18.73 5.70 6.67
C LEU A 355 -17.72 6.34 5.70
N SER A 356 -17.05 5.56 4.85
CA SER A 356 -16.14 6.08 3.83
C SER A 356 -16.82 7.10 2.91
N ARG A 357 -18.14 7.00 2.72
CA ARG A 357 -18.93 8.01 1.98
C ARG A 357 -19.07 9.34 2.68
N ARG A 358 -18.88 9.39 4.01
CA ARG A 358 -18.97 10.61 4.84
C ARG A 358 -17.60 11.15 5.25
N LEU A 359 -16.65 10.25 5.54
CA LEU A 359 -15.28 10.64 5.93
C LEU A 359 -14.39 11.00 4.75
N HIS A 360 -14.80 10.62 3.53
CA HIS A 360 -14.03 10.82 2.30
C HIS A 360 -12.53 10.51 2.48
N PRO A 361 -12.17 9.28 2.93
CA PRO A 361 -10.77 8.92 3.07
C PRO A 361 -10.10 9.00 1.69
N GLU A 362 -8.85 9.44 1.66
CA GLU A 362 -8.07 9.46 0.44
C GLU A 362 -7.83 8.01 0.00
N LEU A 363 -8.21 7.68 -1.23
CA LEU A 363 -8.11 6.33 -1.80
C LEU A 363 -6.99 6.19 -2.83
N LEU A 364 -6.45 7.31 -3.31
CA LEU A 364 -5.42 7.36 -4.34
C LEU A 364 -4.25 8.21 -3.85
N SER A 365 -3.05 7.82 -4.24
CA SER A 365 -1.84 8.57 -3.92
C SER A 365 -1.75 9.87 -4.72
N PRO A 366 -1.04 10.88 -4.19
CA PRO A 366 -0.55 11.99 -5.00
C PRO A 366 0.32 11.46 -6.15
N ALA A 367 0.25 12.14 -7.28
CA ALA A 367 1.03 11.79 -8.47
C ALA A 367 1.48 13.04 -9.22
N LEU A 368 2.56 12.91 -9.99
CA LEU A 368 3.11 13.95 -10.84
C LEU A 368 3.54 13.31 -12.15
N ASP A 369 2.87 13.62 -13.26
CA ASP A 369 3.22 13.05 -14.56
C ASP A 369 4.48 13.72 -15.12
N LEU A 370 5.61 13.01 -15.05
CA LEU A 370 6.91 13.52 -15.53
C LEU A 370 7.06 13.43 -17.05
N ARG A 371 6.08 12.87 -17.78
CA ARG A 371 6.10 12.80 -19.25
C ARG A 371 5.70 14.12 -19.87
N VAL A 372 4.81 14.87 -19.22
CA VAL A 372 4.23 16.13 -19.74
C VAL A 372 5.24 17.28 -19.73
N THR A 373 6.18 17.31 -18.78
CA THR A 373 7.22 18.36 -18.71
C THR A 373 8.26 18.30 -19.84
N SER A 374 8.22 17.27 -20.69
CA SER A 374 9.08 17.15 -21.88
C SER A 374 8.51 17.82 -23.14
N GLN A 375 7.23 18.23 -23.13
CA GLN A 375 6.66 19.09 -24.18
C GLN A 375 6.74 20.56 -23.72
N ALA A 376 7.91 21.17 -23.89
CA ALA A 376 7.96 22.64 -23.92
C ALA A 376 7.06 23.11 -25.09
N PRO A 377 6.29 24.21 -24.94
CA PRO A 377 5.63 24.82 -26.08
C PRO A 377 6.71 25.12 -27.12
N SER A 378 6.54 24.62 -28.34
CA SER A 378 7.25 25.17 -29.49
C SER A 378 7.13 26.69 -29.40
N GLY A 379 8.27 27.40 -29.35
CA GLY A 379 8.33 28.84 -29.13
C GLY A 379 7.42 29.63 -30.09
N PRO A 380 7.17 30.92 -29.80
CA PRO A 380 6.22 31.73 -30.56
C PRO A 380 6.57 31.68 -32.04
N GLY A 381 5.74 31.00 -32.83
CA GLY A 381 5.82 31.01 -34.27
C GLY A 381 5.69 32.45 -34.74
N TRP A 382 6.70 32.95 -35.42
CA TRP A 382 6.66 34.23 -36.11
C TRP A 382 5.43 34.24 -37.06
N PRO A 383 4.61 35.30 -37.06
CA PRO A 383 3.45 35.36 -37.93
C PRO A 383 3.91 35.47 -39.38
N SER A 384 3.61 34.45 -40.18
CA SER A 384 3.73 34.52 -41.63
C SER A 384 2.78 35.61 -42.14
N GLN A 385 3.33 36.66 -42.75
CA GLN A 385 2.55 37.69 -43.42
C GLN A 385 1.72 37.08 -44.56
N GLY A 386 0.40 37.12 -44.39
CA GLY A 386 -0.59 36.92 -45.44
C GLY A 386 -1.32 38.24 -45.72
N VAL A 387 -1.30 38.63 -46.98
CA VAL A 387 -1.78 39.88 -47.59
C VAL A 387 -3.30 40.11 -47.36
N PRO A 388 -3.78 41.37 -47.22
CA PRO A 388 -5.14 41.67 -46.78
C PRO A 388 -6.15 41.69 -47.94
N HIS A 389 -7.32 41.07 -47.74
CA HIS A 389 -8.50 41.34 -48.56
C HIS A 389 -9.49 42.20 -47.76
N HIS A 390 -9.65 43.43 -48.25
CA HIS A 390 -10.64 44.41 -47.85
C HIS A 390 -12.07 43.94 -48.22
N VAL A 391 -12.99 44.01 -47.25
CA VAL A 391 -14.41 44.32 -47.50
C VAL A 391 -14.88 45.23 -46.37
N GLY A 392 -15.26 46.47 -46.73
CA GLY A 392 -15.89 47.46 -45.84
C GLY A 392 -17.42 47.32 -45.78
N PRO A 393 -18.08 48.10 -44.90
CA PRO A 393 -19.30 47.70 -44.16
C PRO A 393 -20.61 48.32 -44.67
N PRO A 394 -21.74 48.09 -43.97
CA PRO A 394 -22.51 49.25 -43.52
C PRO A 394 -22.85 49.24 -42.02
N ALA A 395 -22.94 50.46 -41.49
CA ALA A 395 -23.05 50.86 -40.09
C ALA A 395 -24.50 51.08 -39.62
N VAL A 396 -24.75 50.89 -38.32
CA VAL A 396 -25.88 51.46 -37.52
C VAL A 396 -25.40 51.62 -36.05
N PRO A 397 -25.81 52.65 -35.26
CA PRO A 397 -24.90 53.39 -34.39
C PRO A 397 -24.94 53.06 -32.88
N GLN A 398 -23.81 53.40 -32.24
CA GLN A 398 -23.55 53.89 -30.87
C GLN A 398 -24.45 53.47 -29.69
N SER A 399 -23.80 52.94 -28.65
CA SER A 399 -23.93 53.51 -27.30
C SER A 399 -22.67 53.26 -26.49
N ALA A 400 -22.03 54.35 -26.08
CA ALA A 400 -20.87 54.39 -25.23
C ALA A 400 -21.31 54.32 -23.77
N TYR A 401 -20.98 53.23 -23.07
CA TYR A 401 -20.81 53.18 -21.62
C TYR A 401 -19.90 51.97 -21.30
N GLY A 402 -18.65 52.25 -20.94
CA GLY A 402 -17.73 51.23 -20.43
C GLY A 402 -17.94 51.03 -18.93
N PRO A 403 -18.05 49.79 -18.42
CA PRO A 403 -17.98 49.53 -16.98
C PRO A 403 -16.52 49.57 -16.49
N PRO A 404 -16.25 50.04 -15.26
CA PRO A 404 -14.89 50.14 -14.72
C PRO A 404 -14.28 48.77 -14.42
N ALA A 405 -13.01 48.60 -14.78
CA ALA A 405 -12.22 47.42 -14.47
C ALA A 405 -11.79 47.42 -12.99
N TYR A 406 -12.40 46.56 -12.19
CA TYR A 406 -11.85 46.17 -10.89
C TYR A 406 -10.85 45.04 -11.09
N GLY A 407 -9.55 45.34 -10.95
CA GLY A 407 -8.51 44.32 -10.87
C GLY A 407 -8.55 43.62 -9.49
N PRO A 408 -8.24 42.31 -9.42
CA PRO A 408 -8.13 41.62 -8.13
C PRO A 408 -6.89 42.13 -7.34
N PRO A 409 -6.94 42.21 -6.00
CA PRO A 409 -5.78 42.59 -5.20
C PRO A 409 -4.67 41.53 -5.27
N ALA A 410 -3.44 41.97 -5.53
CA ALA A 410 -2.24 41.15 -5.44
C ALA A 410 -1.84 40.97 -3.96
N TYR A 411 -2.10 39.79 -3.40
CA TYR A 411 -1.48 39.38 -2.14
C TYR A 411 -0.16 38.67 -2.46
N GLY A 412 0.96 39.37 -2.24
CA GLY A 412 2.28 38.76 -2.23
C GLY A 412 2.45 37.84 -1.00
N PRO A 413 3.22 36.75 -1.09
CA PRO A 413 3.51 35.91 0.07
C PRO A 413 4.38 36.65 1.09
N ALA A 414 4.02 36.56 2.37
CA ALA A 414 4.83 37.07 3.47
C ALA A 414 6.15 36.27 3.58
N ALA A 415 7.28 36.98 3.54
CA ALA A 415 8.59 36.41 3.75
C ALA A 415 8.80 36.08 5.24
N TYR A 416 8.57 34.83 5.62
CA TYR A 416 9.04 34.30 6.90
C TYR A 416 10.47 33.78 6.72
N GLY A 417 11.45 34.54 7.19
CA GLY A 417 12.82 34.05 7.36
C GLY A 417 12.88 33.01 8.49
N PRO A 418 13.73 31.98 8.40
CA PRO A 418 13.91 31.03 9.49
C PRO A 418 14.58 31.71 10.71
N PRO A 419 14.22 31.36 11.95
CA PRO A 419 14.95 31.81 13.13
C PRO A 419 16.37 31.22 13.13
N ALA A 420 17.38 32.06 13.32
CA ALA A 420 18.76 31.65 13.52
C ALA A 420 18.91 31.06 14.94
N TYR A 421 19.01 29.75 15.05
CA TYR A 421 19.44 29.09 16.28
C TYR A 421 20.97 29.03 16.31
N GLY A 422 21.59 29.84 17.17
CA GLY A 422 23.00 29.67 17.52
C GLY A 422 23.21 28.39 18.34
N PRO A 423 24.37 27.72 18.25
CA PRO A 423 24.67 26.55 19.05
C PRO A 423 24.74 26.90 20.55
N PRO A 424 24.26 26.03 21.46
CA PRO A 424 24.44 26.22 22.90
C PRO A 424 25.93 26.13 23.28
N ALA A 425 26.40 27.08 24.08
CA ALA A 425 27.71 27.00 24.71
C ALA A 425 27.67 25.97 25.84
N TYR A 426 28.25 24.79 25.61
CA TYR A 426 28.49 23.80 26.66
C TYR A 426 29.77 24.18 27.41
N GLY A 427 29.62 24.69 28.63
CA GLY A 427 30.71 24.67 29.62
C GLY A 427 30.88 23.26 30.19
N PRO A 428 32.12 22.80 30.48
CA PRO A 428 32.32 21.50 31.09
C PRO A 428 31.76 21.47 32.53
N PRO A 429 31.03 20.43 32.93
CA PRO A 429 30.57 20.28 34.31
C PRO A 429 31.75 20.01 35.25
N GLY A 430 31.82 20.76 36.35
CA GLY A 430 32.81 20.58 37.41
C GLY A 430 32.61 19.23 38.10
N TYR A 431 33.62 18.37 38.03
CA TYR A 431 33.66 17.08 38.71
C TYR A 431 34.19 17.29 40.14
N ALA A 432 33.35 17.07 41.15
CA ALA A 432 33.80 16.85 42.52
C ALA A 432 33.78 15.34 42.78
N PRO A 433 34.91 14.71 43.19
CA PRO A 433 34.94 13.28 43.48
C PRO A 433 34.13 12.95 44.74
N PRO A 434 33.43 11.79 44.80
CA PRO A 434 32.72 11.35 46.00
C PRO A 434 33.70 11.01 47.13
N ALA A 435 33.39 11.46 48.36
CA ALA A 435 34.05 11.01 49.57
C ALA A 435 33.54 9.61 49.96
N TYR A 436 34.40 8.59 49.87
CA TYR A 436 34.11 7.25 50.38
C TYR A 436 34.36 7.21 51.90
N GLY A 437 33.29 7.02 52.67
CA GLY A 437 33.40 6.53 54.06
C GLY A 437 33.57 5.01 54.08
N PRO A 438 34.29 4.43 55.06
CA PRO A 438 34.49 2.98 55.14
C PRO A 438 33.17 2.23 55.46
N PRO A 439 32.95 1.02 54.91
CA PRO A 439 31.75 0.24 55.20
C PRO A 439 31.75 -0.29 56.64
N GLY A 440 30.63 -0.13 57.36
CA GLY A 440 30.41 -0.77 58.64
C GLY A 440 30.19 -2.27 58.46
N HIS A 441 31.04 -3.08 59.09
CA HIS A 441 30.86 -4.53 59.17
C HIS A 441 29.75 -4.88 60.17
N ALA A 442 28.60 -5.34 59.68
CA ALA A 442 27.63 -6.06 60.48
C ALA A 442 27.94 -7.56 60.43
N ALA A 443 28.08 -8.19 61.60
CA ALA A 443 28.36 -9.62 61.72
C ALA A 443 27.16 -10.48 61.27
N PRO A 444 27.39 -11.64 60.64
CA PRO A 444 26.30 -12.55 60.24
C PRO A 444 25.66 -13.24 61.45
N PRO A 445 24.35 -13.54 61.40
CA PRO A 445 23.67 -14.31 62.45
C PRO A 445 24.12 -15.79 62.45
N PRO A 446 24.07 -16.48 63.61
CA PRO A 446 24.49 -17.88 63.73
C PRO A 446 23.55 -18.84 62.97
N PRO A 447 24.06 -20.01 62.54
CA PRO A 447 23.29 -20.98 61.77
C PRO A 447 22.20 -21.69 62.59
N ASP A 448 21.07 -21.99 61.93
CA ASP A 448 19.85 -22.59 62.48
C ASP A 448 19.98 -24.13 62.52
N ASP A 449 20.02 -24.74 63.71
CA ASP A 449 20.30 -26.17 63.97
C ASP A 449 19.16 -27.16 63.61
N ARG A 450 18.32 -26.85 62.61
CA ARG A 450 17.09 -27.63 62.34
C ARG A 450 17.24 -28.89 61.49
N TRP A 451 18.46 -29.31 61.13
CA TRP A 451 18.67 -30.49 60.27
C TRP A 451 19.57 -31.59 60.87
N ALA A 452 19.76 -31.61 62.18
CA ALA A 452 20.44 -32.70 62.86
C ALA A 452 19.45 -33.67 63.54
N ARG A 453 18.83 -34.56 62.76
CA ARG A 453 18.35 -35.86 63.28
C ARG A 453 18.68 -36.99 62.29
N PRO A 454 19.47 -38.00 62.70
CA PRO A 454 19.69 -39.18 61.89
C PRO A 454 18.49 -40.13 62.00
N THR A 455 18.10 -40.68 60.86
CA THR A 455 17.23 -41.85 60.75
C THR A 455 18.02 -43.10 61.11
N GLY A 456 17.50 -43.91 62.03
CA GLY A 456 18.02 -45.26 62.30
C GLY A 456 17.25 -45.95 63.41
N GLY A 457 16.72 -47.14 63.11
CA GLY A 457 16.12 -48.08 64.08
C GLY A 457 14.72 -48.48 63.73
#